data_AF-D8LYN4-F1
#
_entry.id   AF-D8LYN4-F1
#
_cell.length_a   1.000
_cell.length_b   1.000
_cell.length_c   1.000
_cell.angle_alpha   90.00
_cell.angle_beta   90.00
_cell.angle_gamma   90.00
#
_symmetry.space_group_name_H-M   'P 1'
#
loop_
_entity.id
_entity.type
_entity.pdbx_description
1 polymer ?
#
loop_
_entity_poly.entity_id
_entity_poly.type
_entity_poly.pdbx_seq_one_letter_code
_entity_poly.pdbx_strand_id
1 'polypeptide(L)'
;MLRSCCLLHDVLWRVWEALLLSQSLVVFCPCVSLLSKVMTALASLIHPLVPTHDFRPYLTVYDQDLRAIEASLEKKLPGALLAGTNDPFIAEKLGRFVDILLIPAPQSDERIVLRSVIEAFPGVSGLKKLLSDLEKKQKDPFCVFLQHGESRYEPFVENWTEDIEKLILQHRSSQTKTVYTKNAFLHNHIGTITSNFLSPFHVCIRQFKQEALKFIPHPYRTMKEQLVGTDVWRVEDATYRHPEWLKYPFREGAAADLMYQFARSVHVERMVNQLREEVSRELTEMEVAWRITLGREQLMRLLPSDEQERTVIYKRILCMIEAEKKNGKDHASCTSKRLISKMEDHAKWILESISRCACLCKSKIC
;
A
#
# COMPACT_ATOMS: atom_id res chain seq x y z
N MET A 1 14.38 31.80 23.51
CA MET A 1 13.17 32.19 24.28
C MET A 1 12.17 32.82 23.30
N LEU A 2 11.42 31.97 22.58
CA LEU A 2 10.23 32.20 21.73
C LEU A 2 10.02 30.93 20.87
N ARG A 3 9.73 29.79 21.53
CA ARG A 3 9.53 28.45 20.92
C ARG A 3 8.05 28.03 20.99
N SER A 4 7.11 28.98 21.03
CA SER A 4 5.78 28.73 21.60
C SER A 4 4.61 29.15 20.71
N CYS A 5 4.72 28.95 19.40
CA CYS A 5 3.57 29.09 18.48
C CYS A 5 3.48 27.95 17.45
N CYS A 6 4.02 26.77 17.78
CA CYS A 6 4.33 25.70 16.83
C CYS A 6 3.85 24.34 17.37
N LEU A 7 2.57 24.00 17.19
CA LEU A 7 2.02 22.75 17.71
C LEU A 7 1.11 22.00 16.72
N LEU A 8 0.41 22.71 15.82
CA LEU A 8 -0.56 22.06 14.93
C LEU A 8 0.13 21.21 13.86
N HIS A 9 1.31 21.63 13.40
CA HIS A 9 2.09 20.88 12.42
C HIS A 9 2.59 19.54 12.96
N ASP A 10 2.92 19.46 14.26
CA ASP A 10 3.39 18.22 14.89
C ASP A 10 2.27 17.19 14.94
N VAL A 11 1.08 17.60 15.38
CA VAL A 11 -0.10 16.73 15.38
C VAL A 11 -0.45 16.32 13.94
N LEU A 12 -0.36 17.25 12.98
CA LEU A 12 -0.64 16.95 11.58
C LEU A 12 0.36 15.95 10.98
N TRP A 13 1.65 16.12 11.29
CA TRP A 13 2.72 15.19 10.96
C TRP A 13 2.41 13.80 11.54
N ARG A 14 2.14 13.72 12.84
CA ARG A 14 1.91 12.45 13.53
C ARG A 14 0.68 11.72 13.00
N VAL A 15 -0.39 12.45 12.68
CA VAL A 15 -1.58 11.89 12.06
C VAL A 15 -1.28 11.38 10.64
N TRP A 16 -0.52 12.14 9.84
CA TRP A 16 -0.08 11.69 8.52
C TRP A 16 0.74 10.40 8.60
N GLU A 17 1.70 10.34 9.53
CA GLU A 17 2.53 9.16 9.81
C GLU A 17 1.69 7.95 10.21
N ALA A 18 0.76 8.12 11.16
CA ALA A 18 -0.13 7.06 11.61
C ALA A 18 -0.98 6.49 10.45
N LEU A 19 -1.50 7.36 9.59
CA LEU A 19 -2.29 6.94 8.43
C LEU A 19 -1.44 6.21 7.38
N LEU A 20 -0.24 6.71 7.09
CA LEU A 20 0.70 6.04 6.17
C LEU A 20 1.08 4.63 6.62
N LEU A 21 1.30 4.45 7.93
CA LEU A 21 1.67 3.17 8.51
C LEU A 21 0.48 2.26 8.78
N SER A 22 -0.72 2.65 8.36
CA SER A 22 -1.96 1.94 8.66
C SER A 22 -2.14 1.66 10.16
N GLN A 23 -1.73 2.60 11.01
CA GLN A 23 -1.98 2.53 12.45
C GLN A 23 -3.45 2.82 12.72
N SER A 24 -4.05 2.08 13.66
CA SER A 24 -5.42 2.33 14.08
C SER A 24 -5.52 3.65 14.84
N LEU A 25 -6.52 4.45 14.51
CA LEU A 25 -6.75 5.78 15.07
C LEU A 25 -8.25 5.98 15.37
N VAL A 26 -8.55 6.40 16.59
CA VAL A 26 -9.88 6.86 17.00
C VAL A 26 -9.90 8.37 17.09
N VAL A 27 -10.84 9.02 16.41
CA VAL A 27 -11.06 10.46 16.49
C VAL A 27 -12.27 10.70 17.39
N PHE A 28 -12.06 11.41 18.49
CA PHE A 28 -13.15 11.90 19.32
C PHE A 28 -13.40 13.38 19.04
N CYS A 29 -14.65 13.72 18.73
CA CYS A 29 -15.08 15.10 18.65
C CYS A 29 -16.51 15.24 19.19
N PRO A 30 -16.77 16.12 20.17
CA PRO A 30 -18.11 16.32 20.71
C PRO A 30 -19.08 16.96 19.69
N CYS A 31 -18.55 17.52 18.60
CA CYS A 31 -19.35 18.12 17.54
C CYS A 31 -19.42 17.21 16.29
N VAL A 32 -20.59 16.60 16.05
CA VAL A 32 -20.80 15.65 14.95
C VAL A 32 -20.54 16.26 13.56
N SER A 33 -20.94 17.51 13.35
CA SER A 33 -20.74 18.19 12.06
C SER A 33 -19.26 18.49 11.78
N LEU A 34 -18.46 18.73 12.81
CA LEU A 34 -17.01 18.85 12.70
C LEU A 34 -16.35 17.49 12.51
N LEU A 35 -16.78 16.48 13.26
CA LEU A 35 -16.28 15.11 13.17
C LEU A 35 -16.30 14.60 11.72
N SER A 36 -17.43 14.73 11.03
CA SER A 36 -17.56 14.28 9.63
C SER A 36 -16.56 14.98 8.69
N LYS A 37 -16.31 16.28 8.89
CA LYS A 37 -15.34 17.05 8.09
C LYS A 37 -13.91 16.58 8.38
N VAL A 38 -13.58 16.37 9.65
CA VAL A 38 -12.28 15.84 10.06
C VAL A 38 -12.05 14.48 9.45
N MET A 39 -12.97 13.53 9.61
CA MET A 39 -12.79 12.17 9.12
C MET A 39 -12.55 12.13 7.61
N THR A 40 -13.30 12.95 6.85
CA THR A 40 -13.08 13.10 5.40
C THR A 40 -11.70 13.70 5.09
N ALA A 41 -11.28 14.74 5.81
CA ALA A 41 -9.96 15.35 5.63
C ALA A 41 -8.81 14.42 5.99
N LEU A 42 -8.98 13.56 7.00
CA LEU A 42 -8.00 12.54 7.38
C LEU A 42 -7.88 11.46 6.30
N ALA A 43 -9.01 10.98 5.77
CA ALA A 43 -9.00 9.99 4.69
C ALA A 43 -8.28 10.51 3.43
N SER A 44 -8.32 11.83 3.17
CA SER A 44 -7.61 12.44 2.04
C SER A 44 -6.18 12.89 2.37
N LEU A 45 -5.78 12.89 3.64
CA LEU A 45 -4.51 13.45 4.10
C LEU A 45 -3.29 12.78 3.46
N ILE A 46 -3.37 11.48 3.21
CA ILE A 46 -2.28 10.69 2.61
C ILE A 46 -2.40 10.53 1.10
N HIS A 47 -3.22 11.35 0.42
CA HIS A 47 -3.29 11.35 -1.04
C HIS A 47 -1.89 11.53 -1.67
N PRO A 48 -1.50 10.76 -2.72
CA PRO A 48 -2.31 9.86 -3.54
C PRO A 48 -2.46 8.43 -2.99
N LEU A 49 -1.90 8.11 -1.83
CA LEU A 49 -2.11 6.81 -1.20
C LEU A 49 -3.56 6.67 -0.76
N VAL A 50 -4.18 5.54 -1.08
CA VAL A 50 -5.53 5.21 -0.60
C VAL A 50 -5.39 4.51 0.75
N PRO A 51 -6.05 5.00 1.82
CA PRO A 51 -6.05 4.35 3.13
C PRO A 51 -6.52 2.89 3.05
N THR A 52 -5.90 1.99 3.81
CA THR A 52 -6.31 0.57 3.89
C THR A 52 -7.22 0.28 5.08
N HIS A 53 -7.53 1.30 5.89
CA HIS A 53 -8.29 1.17 7.13
C HIS A 53 -9.75 0.75 6.89
N ASP A 54 -10.33 0.04 7.86
CA ASP A 54 -11.78 0.04 8.06
C ASP A 54 -12.18 1.46 8.47
N PHE A 55 -12.82 2.18 7.54
CA PHE A 55 -13.14 3.59 7.69
C PHE A 55 -14.57 3.74 8.25
N ARG A 56 -14.67 4.20 9.49
CA ARG A 56 -15.93 4.42 10.22
C ARG A 56 -16.05 5.88 10.63
N PRO A 57 -16.55 6.79 9.76
CA PRO A 57 -16.64 8.23 10.07
C PRO A 57 -17.44 8.56 11.33
N TYR A 58 -18.39 7.68 11.65
CA TYR A 58 -19.29 7.82 12.79
C TYR A 58 -19.59 6.43 13.35
N LEU A 59 -18.86 6.04 14.38
CA LEU A 59 -19.02 4.80 15.13
C LEU A 59 -19.81 5.09 16.40
N THR A 60 -20.78 4.22 16.70
CA THR A 60 -21.74 4.35 17.79
C THR A 60 -21.80 3.09 18.64
N VAL A 61 -22.39 3.20 19.83
CA VAL A 61 -22.62 2.04 20.72
C VAL A 61 -23.62 1.03 20.16
N TYR A 62 -24.39 1.45 19.16
CA TYR A 62 -25.42 0.63 18.51
C TYR A 62 -24.89 -0.19 17.33
N ASP A 63 -23.64 0.05 16.91
CA ASP A 63 -23.02 -0.74 15.85
C ASP A 63 -22.83 -2.18 16.31
N GLN A 64 -23.43 -3.11 15.56
CA GLN A 64 -23.52 -4.53 15.94
C GLN A 64 -22.14 -5.20 16.01
N ASP A 65 -21.18 -4.70 15.24
CA ASP A 65 -19.80 -5.18 15.15
C ASP A 65 -18.85 -4.50 16.15
N LEU A 66 -19.31 -3.56 16.99
CA LEU A 66 -18.44 -2.86 17.96
C LEU A 66 -17.67 -3.82 18.87
N ARG A 67 -18.31 -4.91 19.32
CA ARG A 67 -17.65 -5.94 20.14
C ARG A 67 -16.60 -6.73 19.35
N ALA A 68 -16.84 -6.96 18.05
CA ALA A 68 -15.89 -7.65 17.19
C ALA A 68 -14.67 -6.75 16.90
N ILE A 69 -14.90 -5.46 16.66
CA ILE A 69 -13.85 -4.45 16.51
C ILE A 69 -12.98 -4.40 17.77
N GLU A 70 -13.59 -4.27 18.94
CA GLU A 70 -12.86 -4.26 20.22
C GLU A 70 -12.01 -5.52 20.41
N ALA A 71 -12.58 -6.70 20.22
CA ALA A 71 -11.86 -7.97 20.35
C ALA A 71 -10.72 -8.11 19.33
N SER A 72 -10.86 -7.54 18.14
CA SER A 72 -9.83 -7.50 17.10
C SER A 72 -8.64 -6.63 17.54
N LEU A 73 -8.93 -5.44 18.06
CA LEU A 73 -7.92 -4.50 18.55
C LEU A 73 -7.17 -5.06 19.78
N GLU A 74 -7.90 -5.65 20.73
CA GLU A 74 -7.31 -6.27 21.92
C GLU A 74 -6.33 -7.40 21.55
N LYS A 75 -6.71 -8.23 20.58
CA LYS A 75 -5.87 -9.33 20.07
C LYS A 75 -4.80 -8.87 19.07
N LYS A 76 -4.73 -7.57 18.75
CA LYS A 76 -3.84 -6.99 17.73
C LYS A 76 -3.94 -7.74 16.39
N LEU A 77 -5.15 -8.11 16.00
CA LEU A 77 -5.37 -8.80 14.72
C LEU A 77 -5.08 -7.86 13.55
N PRO A 78 -4.71 -8.41 12.37
CA PRO A 78 -4.53 -7.62 11.17
C PRO A 78 -5.81 -6.87 10.80
N GLY A 79 -5.72 -5.54 10.64
CA GLY A 79 -6.85 -4.67 10.32
C GLY A 79 -6.71 -3.31 10.98
N ALA A 80 -6.38 -2.30 10.20
CA ALA A 80 -6.28 -0.93 10.68
C ALA A 80 -7.67 -0.31 10.80
N LEU A 81 -7.98 0.35 11.91
CA LEU A 81 -9.26 1.04 12.12
C LEU A 81 -9.05 2.54 12.04
N LEU A 82 -9.87 3.25 11.26
CA LEU A 82 -9.97 4.70 11.31
C LEU A 82 -11.42 5.05 11.68
N ALA A 83 -11.66 5.29 12.96
CA ALA A 83 -13.01 5.47 13.50
C ALA A 83 -13.19 6.87 14.09
N GLY A 84 -14.32 7.51 13.81
CA GLY A 84 -14.75 8.76 14.41
C GLY A 84 -15.91 8.53 15.36
N THR A 85 -15.92 9.17 16.52
CA THR A 85 -17.02 9.08 17.49
C THR A 85 -17.22 10.41 18.22
N ASN A 86 -18.46 10.70 18.58
CA ASN A 86 -18.81 11.76 19.54
C ASN A 86 -19.21 11.18 20.91
N ASP A 87 -19.18 9.86 21.06
CA ASP A 87 -19.52 9.15 22.28
C ASP A 87 -18.25 8.88 23.11
N PRO A 88 -18.11 9.48 24.31
CA PRO A 88 -16.96 9.26 25.18
C PRO A 88 -16.77 7.79 25.56
N PHE A 89 -17.85 7.02 25.69
CA PHE A 89 -17.75 5.60 26.04
C PHE A 89 -16.99 4.81 24.98
N ILE A 90 -17.22 5.10 23.70
CA ILE A 90 -16.51 4.45 22.59
C ILE A 90 -15.04 4.87 22.58
N ALA A 91 -14.78 6.17 22.74
CA ALA A 91 -13.41 6.68 22.82
C ALA A 91 -12.63 6.03 23.97
N GLU A 92 -13.25 5.88 25.15
CA GLU A 92 -12.66 5.15 26.28
C GLU A 92 -12.44 3.66 25.99
N LYS A 93 -13.41 3.02 25.34
CA LYS A 93 -13.40 1.57 25.11
C LYS A 93 -12.30 1.19 24.13
N LEU A 94 -12.29 1.81 22.95
CA LEU A 94 -11.34 1.51 21.89
C LEU A 94 -9.98 2.15 22.14
N GLY A 95 -9.97 3.35 22.73
CA GLY A 95 -8.76 4.11 23.03
C GLY A 95 -7.82 3.47 24.04
N ARG A 96 -8.16 2.30 24.62
CA ARG A 96 -7.25 1.45 25.39
C ARG A 96 -6.21 0.73 24.55
N PHE A 97 -6.50 0.56 23.26
CA PHE A 97 -5.76 -0.32 22.37
C PHE A 97 -5.11 0.44 21.20
N VAL A 98 -5.59 1.65 20.89
CA VAL A 98 -5.24 2.41 19.69
C VAL A 98 -5.09 3.89 19.98
N ASP A 99 -4.31 4.57 19.16
CA ASP A 99 -4.08 6.01 19.28
C ASP A 99 -5.39 6.80 19.15
N ILE A 100 -5.43 7.98 19.79
CA ILE A 100 -6.64 8.80 19.85
C ILE A 100 -6.31 10.24 19.45
N LEU A 101 -7.07 10.77 18.49
CA LEU A 101 -7.09 12.20 18.17
C LEU A 101 -8.29 12.87 18.81
N LEU A 102 -8.02 13.74 19.78
CA LEU A 102 -8.99 14.50 20.54
C LEU A 102 -9.17 15.89 19.91
N ILE A 103 -10.38 16.19 19.42
CA ILE A 103 -10.70 17.45 18.73
C ILE A 103 -11.78 18.22 19.48
N PRO A 104 -11.55 19.48 19.86
CA PRO A 104 -12.51 20.27 20.61
C PRO A 104 -13.69 20.72 19.74
N ALA A 105 -14.82 21.03 20.39
CA ALA A 105 -15.95 21.65 19.72
C ALA A 105 -15.57 23.01 19.12
N PRO A 106 -16.13 23.40 17.96
CA PRO A 106 -15.90 24.72 17.41
C PRO A 106 -16.46 25.79 18.37
N GLN A 107 -15.66 26.82 18.65
CA GLN A 107 -16.11 28.01 19.35
C GLN A 107 -16.67 29.02 18.34
N SER A 108 -17.58 29.88 18.78
CA SER A 108 -18.29 30.85 17.94
C SER A 108 -17.40 31.91 17.27
N ASP A 109 -16.13 32.02 17.67
CA ASP A 109 -15.14 32.91 17.04
C ASP A 109 -14.19 32.12 16.13
N GLU A 110 -14.14 32.50 14.85
CA GLU A 110 -13.36 31.88 13.76
C GLU A 110 -11.83 31.90 13.95
N ARG A 111 -11.32 32.34 15.11
CA ARG A 111 -9.88 32.38 15.43
C ARG A 111 -9.56 31.46 16.60
N ILE A 112 -9.74 30.17 16.39
CA ILE A 112 -9.26 29.18 17.35
C ILE A 112 -7.74 29.02 17.18
N VAL A 113 -6.98 29.62 18.08
CA VAL A 113 -5.58 29.22 18.29
C VAL A 113 -5.64 27.92 19.09
N LEU A 114 -5.64 26.79 18.39
CA LEU A 114 -5.63 25.48 19.04
C LEU A 114 -4.25 25.22 19.63
N ARG A 115 -4.17 25.12 20.96
CA ARG A 115 -3.03 24.43 21.57
C ARG A 115 -3.08 22.99 21.10
N SER A 116 -2.02 22.50 20.46
CA SER A 116 -1.94 21.12 19.98
C SER A 116 -0.86 20.39 20.78
N VAL A 117 -1.05 19.13 21.16
CA VAL A 117 -0.01 18.40 21.90
C VAL A 117 -0.02 16.95 21.45
N ILE A 118 1.16 16.35 21.36
CA ILE A 118 1.32 14.91 21.28
C ILE A 118 1.70 14.43 22.67
N GLU A 119 0.88 13.57 23.28
CA GLU A 119 1.11 13.05 24.63
C GLU A 119 1.05 11.52 24.62
N ALA A 120 1.81 10.90 25.53
CA ALA A 120 1.66 9.47 25.78
C ALA A 120 0.26 9.18 26.35
N PHE A 121 -0.30 8.02 26.01
CA PHE A 121 -1.61 7.61 26.51
C PHE A 121 -1.65 7.63 28.05
N PRO A 122 -2.51 8.47 28.69
CA PRO A 122 -2.47 8.71 30.14
C PRO A 122 -3.19 7.63 30.96
N GLY A 123 -3.57 6.51 30.33
CA GLY A 123 -4.46 5.52 30.91
C GLY A 123 -5.93 5.94 30.87
N VAL A 124 -6.82 4.99 31.17
CA VAL A 124 -8.28 5.17 31.06
C VAL A 124 -8.80 6.32 31.93
N SER A 125 -8.30 6.45 33.16
CA SER A 125 -8.70 7.52 34.07
C SER A 125 -8.26 8.90 33.59
N GLY A 126 -7.08 9.01 32.99
CA GLY A 126 -6.58 10.24 32.38
C GLY A 126 -7.39 10.61 31.14
N LEU A 127 -7.68 9.63 30.27
CA LEU A 127 -8.53 9.82 29.10
C LEU A 127 -9.93 10.31 29.48
N LYS A 128 -10.56 9.68 30.48
CA LYS A 128 -11.86 10.12 31.02
C LYS A 128 -11.89 11.60 31.37
N LYS A 129 -10.85 12.06 32.06
CA LYS A 129 -10.69 13.46 32.44
C LYS A 129 -10.59 14.36 31.20
N LEU A 130 -9.75 13.99 30.23
CA LEU A 130 -9.58 14.75 28.99
C LEU A 130 -10.88 14.84 28.17
N LEU A 131 -11.63 13.74 28.06
CA LEU A 131 -12.92 13.71 27.36
C LEU A 131 -13.94 14.62 28.04
N SER A 132 -14.08 14.51 29.37
CA SER A 132 -14.95 15.38 30.17
C SER A 132 -14.56 16.85 30.06
N ASP A 133 -13.27 17.13 29.92
CA ASP A 133 -12.74 18.48 29.78
C ASP A 133 -13.01 19.06 28.38
N LEU A 134 -12.99 18.24 27.31
CA LEU A 134 -13.36 18.65 25.95
C LEU A 134 -14.85 18.95 25.76
N GLU A 135 -15.73 18.26 26.49
CA GLU A 135 -17.17 18.50 26.44
C GLU A 135 -17.56 19.84 27.07
N LYS A 136 -16.78 20.31 28.05
CA LYS A 136 -16.98 21.63 28.66
C LYS A 136 -16.56 22.70 27.65
N LYS A 137 -17.36 23.76 27.51
CA LYS A 137 -16.97 24.96 26.76
C LYS A 137 -15.79 25.65 27.45
N GLN A 138 -14.58 25.23 27.11
CA GLN A 138 -13.36 25.79 27.68
C GLN A 138 -13.01 27.14 27.05
N LYS A 139 -12.32 27.98 27.80
CA LYS A 139 -11.81 29.27 27.31
C LYS A 139 -10.59 29.10 26.39
N ASP A 140 -9.90 27.96 26.48
CA ASP A 140 -8.70 27.62 25.71
C ASP A 140 -8.83 26.19 25.15
N PRO A 141 -9.33 26.03 23.91
CA PRO A 141 -9.55 24.71 23.31
C PRO A 141 -8.22 24.09 22.87
N PHE A 142 -8.04 22.80 23.20
CA PHE A 142 -6.84 22.06 22.87
C PHE A 142 -7.15 20.85 21.98
N CYS A 143 -6.23 20.55 21.06
CA CYS A 143 -6.20 19.34 20.24
C CYS A 143 -5.11 18.41 20.79
N VAL A 144 -5.41 17.14 21.04
CA VAL A 144 -4.40 16.19 21.55
C VAL A 144 -4.32 14.97 20.67
N PHE A 145 -3.11 14.56 20.33
CA PHE A 145 -2.84 13.22 19.82
C PHE A 145 -2.29 12.37 20.96
N LEU A 146 -3.06 11.37 21.39
CA LEU A 146 -2.68 10.42 22.42
C LEU A 146 -2.09 9.18 21.76
N GLN A 147 -0.81 8.90 22.01
CA GLN A 147 -0.09 7.78 21.41
C GLN A 147 0.23 6.67 22.42
N HIS A 148 0.04 5.42 22.00
CA HIS A 148 0.39 4.23 22.80
C HIS A 148 1.85 3.81 22.64
N GLY A 149 2.50 4.23 21.55
CA GLY A 149 3.93 4.04 21.31
C GLY A 149 4.66 5.37 21.18
N GLU A 150 5.94 5.40 21.52
CA GLU A 150 6.77 6.57 21.22
C GLU A 150 7.02 6.64 19.71
N SER A 151 6.51 7.70 19.06
CA SER A 151 6.96 8.06 17.72
C SER A 151 8.44 8.39 17.80
N ARG A 152 9.25 7.76 16.94
CA ARG A 152 10.67 8.07 16.84
C ARG A 152 10.80 9.39 16.12
N TYR A 153 11.47 10.34 16.76
CA TYR A 153 11.82 11.58 16.10
C TYR A 153 12.67 11.27 14.86
N GLU A 154 12.26 11.80 13.72
CA GLU A 154 12.93 11.64 12.44
C GLU A 154 13.38 13.04 11.96
N PRO A 155 14.62 13.20 11.49
CA PRO A 155 15.16 14.52 11.10
C PRO A 155 14.32 15.28 10.07
N PHE A 156 13.58 14.60 9.19
CA PHE A 156 12.75 15.29 8.19
C PHE A 156 11.56 16.05 8.84
N VAL A 157 11.20 15.77 10.10
CA VAL A 157 10.10 16.45 10.83
C VAL A 157 10.40 17.94 11.04
N GLU A 158 11.66 18.31 11.23
CA GLU A 158 12.10 19.71 11.25
C GLU A 158 11.77 20.40 9.92
N ASN A 159 12.14 19.77 8.81
CA ASN A 159 11.85 20.29 7.46
C ASN A 159 10.34 20.40 7.21
N TRP A 160 9.57 19.39 7.62
CA TRP A 160 8.10 19.42 7.57
C TRP A 160 7.55 20.64 8.31
N THR A 161 8.00 20.85 9.54
CA THR A 161 7.56 21.94 10.41
C THR A 161 7.85 23.29 9.78
N GLU A 162 9.09 23.50 9.32
CA GLU A 162 9.49 24.74 8.67
C GLU A 162 8.68 25.01 7.39
N ASP A 163 8.44 23.99 6.56
CA ASP A 163 7.74 24.15 5.29
C ASP A 163 6.26 24.50 5.50
N ILE A 164 5.61 23.85 6.46
CA ILE A 164 4.24 24.16 6.87
C ILE A 164 4.16 25.57 7.46
N GLU A 165 5.11 25.98 8.30
CA GLU A 165 5.16 27.34 8.84
C GLU A 165 5.35 28.40 7.75
N LYS A 166 6.30 28.18 6.83
CA LYS A 166 6.51 29.06 5.67
C LYS A 166 5.24 29.19 4.84
N LEU A 167 4.54 28.08 4.58
CA LEU A 167 3.26 28.10 3.86
C LEU A 167 2.18 28.89 4.60
N ILE A 168 2.02 28.67 5.90
CA ILE A 168 1.04 29.40 6.72
C ILE A 168 1.35 30.90 6.73
N LEU A 169 2.63 31.28 6.88
CA LEU A 169 3.09 32.67 6.89
C LEU A 169 2.86 33.37 5.55
N GLN A 170 3.24 32.73 4.44
CA GLN A 170 3.01 33.25 3.08
C GLN A 170 1.52 33.49 2.78
N HIS A 171 0.63 32.70 3.39
CA HIS A 171 -0.81 32.78 3.18
C HIS A 171 -1.54 33.64 4.22
N ARG A 172 -0.84 34.13 5.26
CA ARG A 172 -1.36 35.10 6.23
C ARG A 172 -1.34 36.53 5.68
N SER A 173 -0.35 36.85 4.84
CA SER A 173 -0.13 38.18 4.26
C SER A 173 -1.03 38.51 3.06
N SER A 174 -1.72 37.51 2.49
CA SER A 174 -2.72 37.71 1.42
C SER A 174 -4.12 37.85 2.03
N GLN A 175 -4.61 39.08 2.19
CA GLN A 175 -5.92 39.39 2.79
C GLN A 175 -7.14 38.84 2.03
N THR A 176 -6.96 38.24 0.84
CA THR A 176 -8.05 37.89 -0.09
C THR A 176 -8.35 36.40 -0.22
N LYS A 177 -7.61 35.51 0.48
CA LYS A 177 -7.74 34.05 0.31
C LYS A 177 -8.73 33.42 1.29
N THR A 178 -9.79 32.78 0.77
CA THR A 178 -10.82 32.07 1.54
C THR A 178 -10.25 30.86 2.31
N VAL A 179 -10.93 30.40 3.37
CA VAL A 179 -10.55 29.18 4.14
C VAL A 179 -10.37 27.96 3.22
N TYR A 180 -11.21 27.84 2.19
CA TYR A 180 -11.11 26.78 1.18
C TYR A 180 -9.78 26.79 0.43
N THR A 181 -9.32 27.97 -0.01
CA THR A 181 -8.04 28.08 -0.72
C THR A 181 -6.87 27.70 0.18
N LYS A 182 -6.88 28.10 1.46
CA LYS A 182 -5.86 27.72 2.45
C LYS A 182 -5.81 26.20 2.67
N ASN A 183 -6.97 25.56 2.81
CA ASN A 183 -7.05 24.10 2.96
C ASN A 183 -6.54 23.36 1.70
N ALA A 184 -6.83 23.88 0.51
CA ALA A 184 -6.33 23.31 -0.73
C ALA A 184 -4.80 23.38 -0.85
N PHE A 185 -4.17 24.50 -0.45
CA PHE A 185 -2.71 24.62 -0.43
C PHE A 185 -2.07 23.61 0.53
N LEU A 186 -2.60 23.48 1.73
CA LEU A 186 -2.12 22.49 2.71
C LEU A 186 -2.25 21.07 2.16
N HIS A 187 -3.42 20.73 1.62
CA HIS A 187 -3.68 19.42 1.03
C HIS A 187 -2.72 19.11 -0.14
N ASN A 188 -2.48 20.07 -1.03
CA ASN A 188 -1.56 19.90 -2.15
C ASN A 188 -0.11 19.74 -1.68
N HIS A 189 0.30 20.45 -0.64
CA HIS A 189 1.64 20.34 -0.08
C HIS A 189 1.86 18.97 0.56
N ILE A 190 0.94 18.52 1.41
CA ILE A 190 0.99 17.20 2.03
C ILE A 190 0.92 16.10 0.96
N GLY A 191 0.12 16.29 -0.08
CA GLY A 191 0.08 15.38 -1.22
C GLY A 191 1.40 15.30 -1.98
N THR A 192 2.13 16.41 -2.08
CA THR A 192 3.47 16.45 -2.66
C THR A 192 4.47 15.70 -1.78
N ILE A 193 4.44 15.92 -0.47
CA ILE A 193 5.27 15.18 0.49
C ILE A 193 4.97 13.68 0.41
N THR A 194 3.70 13.30 0.38
CA THR A 194 3.29 11.89 0.25
C THR A 194 3.77 11.29 -1.07
N SER A 195 3.64 12.01 -2.18
CA SER A 195 4.15 11.57 -3.49
C SER A 195 5.68 11.39 -3.47
N ASN A 196 6.40 12.28 -2.77
CA ASN A 196 7.84 12.19 -2.61
C ASN A 196 8.25 11.01 -1.74
N PHE A 197 7.47 10.71 -0.69
CA PHE A 197 7.63 9.55 0.18
C PHE A 197 7.43 8.23 -0.59
N LEU A 198 6.39 8.17 -1.43
CA LEU A 198 6.04 6.98 -2.20
C LEU A 198 6.95 6.74 -3.42
N SER A 199 7.64 7.79 -3.89
CA SER A 199 8.51 7.76 -5.07
C SER A 199 9.49 6.57 -5.10
N PRO A 200 10.31 6.30 -4.06
CA PRO A 200 11.21 5.15 -4.05
C PRO A 200 10.49 3.81 -4.22
N PHE A 201 9.31 3.63 -3.61
CA PHE A 201 8.51 2.43 -3.74
C PHE A 201 7.99 2.25 -5.18
N HIS A 202 7.52 3.32 -5.81
CA HIS A 202 7.10 3.27 -7.22
C HIS A 202 8.26 3.03 -8.20
N VAL A 203 9.47 3.51 -7.90
CA VAL A 203 10.66 3.18 -8.69
C VAL A 203 11.00 1.69 -8.52
N CYS A 204 11.03 1.20 -7.28
CA CYS A 204 11.27 -0.20 -6.94
C CYS A 204 10.32 -1.16 -7.67
N ILE A 205 9.00 -0.91 -7.60
CA ILE A 205 7.99 -1.75 -8.26
C ILE A 205 8.18 -1.76 -9.79
N ARG A 206 8.54 -0.63 -10.40
CA ARG A 206 8.83 -0.57 -11.84
C ARG A 206 10.08 -1.37 -12.21
N GLN A 207 11.11 -1.34 -11.39
CA GLN A 207 12.32 -2.15 -11.63
C GLN A 207 12.03 -3.64 -11.51
N PHE A 208 11.31 -4.06 -10.48
CA PHE A 208 10.87 -5.46 -10.35
C PHE A 208 10.06 -5.93 -11.55
N LYS A 209 9.15 -5.08 -12.06
CA LYS A 209 8.43 -5.36 -13.31
C LYS A 209 9.36 -5.58 -14.49
N GLN A 210 10.32 -4.66 -14.69
CA GLN A 210 11.28 -4.75 -15.79
C GLN A 210 12.16 -5.99 -15.70
N GLU A 211 12.62 -6.34 -14.50
CA GLU A 211 13.43 -7.54 -14.24
C GLU A 211 12.63 -8.82 -14.53
N ALA A 212 11.38 -8.90 -14.07
CA ALA A 212 10.50 -10.04 -14.30
C ALA A 212 10.18 -10.26 -15.79
N LEU A 213 10.10 -9.18 -16.58
CA LEU A 213 9.78 -9.25 -18.01
C LEU A 213 11.01 -9.34 -18.93
N LYS A 214 12.23 -9.20 -18.38
CA LYS A 214 13.47 -9.14 -19.18
C LYS A 214 13.82 -10.47 -19.85
N PHE A 215 13.47 -11.59 -19.24
CA PHE A 215 13.85 -12.92 -19.72
C PHE A 215 12.70 -13.91 -19.64
N ILE A 216 12.16 -14.30 -20.80
CA ILE A 216 11.22 -15.42 -20.89
C ILE A 216 11.99 -16.64 -21.39
N PRO A 217 12.36 -17.59 -20.50
CA PRO A 217 13.23 -18.71 -20.85
C PRO A 217 12.63 -19.66 -21.88
N HIS A 218 11.32 -19.92 -21.81
CA HIS A 218 10.64 -20.90 -22.66
C HIS A 218 9.12 -20.67 -22.61
N PRO A 219 8.40 -20.81 -23.75
CA PRO A 219 6.96 -20.55 -23.82
C PRO A 219 6.10 -21.60 -23.10
N TYR A 220 6.68 -22.63 -22.50
CA TYR A 220 5.94 -23.67 -21.76
C TYR A 220 6.46 -23.87 -20.33
N ARG A 221 7.27 -22.94 -19.81
CA ARG A 221 7.62 -22.97 -18.40
C ARG A 221 6.45 -22.48 -17.55
N THR A 222 6.39 -22.91 -16.30
CA THR A 222 5.39 -22.34 -15.36
C THR A 222 5.80 -20.93 -14.97
N MET A 223 4.84 -20.13 -14.52
CA MET A 223 5.10 -18.83 -13.89
C MET A 223 6.16 -18.91 -12.79
N LYS A 224 6.11 -19.96 -11.95
CA LYS A 224 7.10 -20.19 -10.90
C LYS A 224 8.51 -20.45 -11.46
N GLU A 225 8.62 -21.18 -12.56
CA GLU A 225 9.89 -21.47 -13.26
C GLU A 225 10.42 -20.27 -14.05
N GLN A 226 9.56 -19.34 -14.44
CA GLN A 226 9.93 -18.12 -15.16
C GLN A 226 10.40 -17.01 -14.21
N LEU A 227 9.79 -16.93 -13.02
CA LEU A 227 10.10 -15.92 -12.02
C LEU A 227 11.18 -16.36 -11.01
N VAL A 228 11.92 -17.43 -11.28
CA VAL A 228 13.02 -17.91 -10.42
C VAL A 228 14.09 -16.82 -10.30
N GLY A 229 14.39 -16.37 -9.07
CA GLY A 229 15.33 -15.27 -8.80
C GLY A 229 14.67 -13.90 -8.68
N THR A 230 13.41 -13.77 -9.10
CA THR A 230 12.54 -12.61 -8.85
C THR A 230 11.42 -12.93 -7.84
N ASP A 231 11.43 -14.14 -7.28
CA ASP A 231 10.41 -14.67 -6.39
C ASP A 231 10.41 -14.04 -4.99
N VAL A 232 11.46 -13.28 -4.66
CA VAL A 232 11.62 -12.57 -3.39
C VAL A 232 11.79 -11.06 -3.64
N TRP A 233 10.68 -10.38 -3.93
CA TRP A 233 10.63 -8.91 -3.98
C TRP A 233 10.72 -8.32 -2.58
N ARG A 234 11.94 -7.98 -2.16
CA ARG A 234 12.22 -7.29 -0.89
C ARG A 234 12.29 -5.80 -1.13
N VAL A 235 11.17 -5.14 -0.92
CA VAL A 235 11.05 -3.70 -1.14
C VAL A 235 11.95 -2.94 -0.15
N GLU A 236 12.03 -3.42 1.09
CA GLU A 236 12.87 -2.87 2.16
C GLU A 236 14.36 -2.87 1.82
N ASP A 237 14.87 -3.95 1.21
CA ASP A 237 16.28 -4.07 0.82
C ASP A 237 16.58 -3.16 -0.38
N ALA A 238 15.64 -3.06 -1.33
CA ALA A 238 15.80 -2.28 -2.54
C ALA A 238 15.78 -0.77 -2.25
N THR A 239 14.82 -0.28 -1.45
CA THR A 239 14.76 1.15 -1.10
C THR A 239 15.95 1.60 -0.28
N TYR A 240 16.52 0.73 0.57
CA TYR A 240 17.73 1.04 1.34
C TYR A 240 18.99 1.12 0.46
N ARG A 241 19.12 0.24 -0.54
CA ARG A 241 20.28 0.21 -1.45
C ARG A 241 20.32 1.37 -2.45
N HIS A 242 19.21 2.07 -2.65
CA HIS A 242 19.04 3.10 -3.67
C HIS A 242 18.65 4.46 -3.06
N PRO A 243 19.55 5.12 -2.32
CA PRO A 243 19.27 6.43 -1.72
C PRO A 243 18.96 7.52 -2.75
N GLU A 244 19.38 7.35 -4.01
CA GLU A 244 19.09 8.27 -5.11
C GLU A 244 17.60 8.34 -5.49
N TRP A 245 16.78 7.37 -5.08
CA TRP A 245 15.33 7.42 -5.29
C TRP A 245 14.62 8.34 -4.29
N LEU A 246 15.30 8.70 -3.20
CA LEU A 246 14.73 9.55 -2.15
C LEU A 246 14.60 10.99 -2.63
N LYS A 247 13.40 11.55 -2.44
CA LYS A 247 13.09 12.95 -2.73
C LYS A 247 13.02 13.75 -1.44
N TYR A 248 13.24 15.05 -1.55
CA TYR A 248 13.03 15.96 -0.41
C TYR A 248 11.59 15.82 0.14
N PRO A 249 11.38 15.82 1.46
CA PRO A 249 12.35 16.08 2.54
C PRO A 249 13.11 14.83 3.05
N PHE A 250 12.96 13.67 2.42
CA PHE A 250 13.47 12.37 2.90
C PHE A 250 14.90 12.04 2.45
N ARG A 251 15.65 13.02 1.95
CA ARG A 251 17.04 12.79 1.50
C ARG A 251 17.94 12.49 2.70
N GLU A 252 19.11 11.91 2.44
CA GLU A 252 20.16 11.68 3.45
C GLU A 252 19.73 10.77 4.61
N GLY A 253 18.73 9.91 4.40
CA GLY A 253 18.28 8.96 5.43
C GLY A 253 17.42 9.58 6.53
N ALA A 254 16.95 10.81 6.35
CA ALA A 254 16.17 11.56 7.33
C ALA A 254 14.84 10.91 7.76
N ALA A 255 14.42 9.79 7.13
CA ALA A 255 13.20 9.03 7.40
C ALA A 255 13.42 7.50 7.32
N ALA A 256 14.62 7.02 7.66
CA ALA A 256 15.00 5.63 7.41
C ALA A 256 14.12 4.62 8.15
N ASP A 257 13.77 4.88 9.42
CA ASP A 257 12.93 3.99 10.20
C ASP A 257 11.50 3.99 9.66
N LEU A 258 10.97 5.16 9.32
CA LEU A 258 9.65 5.29 8.71
C LEU A 258 9.56 4.55 7.36
N MET A 259 10.56 4.72 6.49
CA MET A 259 10.64 4.03 5.20
C MET A 259 10.69 2.51 5.39
N TYR A 260 11.46 2.03 6.36
CA TYR A 260 11.55 0.61 6.68
C TYR A 260 10.21 0.05 7.20
N GLN A 261 9.53 0.79 8.09
CA GLN A 261 8.20 0.40 8.59
C GLN A 261 7.17 0.37 7.46
N PHE A 262 7.18 1.39 6.59
CA PHE A 262 6.26 1.44 5.45
C PHE A 262 6.54 0.33 4.42
N ALA A 263 7.80 -0.02 4.17
CA ALA A 263 8.18 -1.14 3.31
C ALA A 263 7.55 -2.48 3.76
N ARG A 264 7.26 -2.61 5.06
CA ARG A 264 6.64 -3.78 5.69
C ARG A 264 5.13 -3.62 5.93
N SER A 265 4.54 -2.53 5.45
CA SER A 265 3.12 -2.23 5.64
C SER A 265 2.24 -2.99 4.64
N VAL A 266 0.94 -3.04 4.96
CA VAL A 266 -0.10 -3.59 4.09
C VAL A 266 -0.18 -2.84 2.75
N HIS A 267 0.20 -1.55 2.71
CA HIS A 267 0.24 -0.79 1.46
C HIS A 267 1.24 -1.38 0.47
N VAL A 268 2.47 -1.66 0.92
CA VAL A 268 3.51 -2.23 0.07
C VAL A 268 3.20 -3.68 -0.30
N GLU A 269 2.64 -4.47 0.62
CA GLU A 269 2.15 -5.80 0.31
C GLU A 269 1.12 -5.78 -0.83
N ARG A 270 0.16 -4.84 -0.78
CA ARG A 270 -0.81 -4.65 -1.87
C ARG A 270 -0.15 -4.24 -3.19
N MET A 271 0.83 -3.32 -3.15
CA MET A 271 1.57 -2.91 -4.36
C MET A 271 2.31 -4.10 -5.00
N VAL A 272 2.96 -4.93 -4.18
CA VAL A 272 3.66 -6.15 -4.60
C VAL A 272 2.68 -7.16 -5.18
N ASN A 273 1.53 -7.39 -4.53
CA ASN A 273 0.51 -8.32 -5.03
C ASN A 273 -0.10 -7.85 -6.37
N GLN A 274 -0.40 -6.56 -6.51
CA GLN A 274 -0.83 -5.98 -7.79
C GLN A 274 0.23 -6.15 -8.87
N LEU A 275 1.51 -5.93 -8.56
CA LEU A 275 2.60 -6.20 -9.47
C LEU A 275 2.64 -7.69 -9.89
N ARG A 276 2.42 -8.64 -8.97
CA ARG A 276 2.37 -10.09 -9.31
C ARG A 276 1.27 -10.37 -10.32
N GLU A 277 0.08 -9.82 -10.11
CA GLU A 277 -1.06 -9.99 -11.01
C GLU A 277 -0.80 -9.37 -12.39
N GLU A 278 -0.22 -8.17 -12.43
CA GLU A 278 0.15 -7.50 -13.68
C GLU A 278 1.20 -8.31 -14.46
N VAL A 279 2.31 -8.68 -13.81
CA VAL A 279 3.38 -9.48 -14.42
C VAL A 279 2.84 -10.82 -14.91
N SER A 280 2.00 -11.48 -14.12
CA SER A 280 1.38 -12.74 -14.53
C SER A 280 0.51 -12.60 -15.78
N ARG A 281 -0.23 -11.49 -15.88
CA ARG A 281 -1.08 -11.22 -17.05
C ARG A 281 -0.24 -10.94 -18.29
N GLU A 282 0.73 -10.04 -18.18
CA GLU A 282 1.61 -9.68 -19.31
C GLU A 282 2.44 -10.87 -19.79
N LEU A 283 2.99 -11.68 -18.87
CA LEU A 283 3.70 -12.90 -19.25
C LEU A 283 2.77 -13.88 -19.97
N THR A 284 1.54 -14.07 -19.49
CA THR A 284 0.56 -14.95 -20.17
C THR A 284 0.25 -14.47 -21.58
N GLU A 285 0.06 -13.16 -21.77
CA GLU A 285 -0.18 -12.56 -23.09
C GLU A 285 1.02 -12.73 -24.03
N MET A 286 2.23 -12.44 -23.54
CA MET A 286 3.48 -12.63 -24.28
C MET A 286 3.69 -14.10 -24.67
N GLU A 287 3.43 -15.04 -23.76
CA GLU A 287 3.52 -16.47 -24.03
C GLU A 287 2.53 -16.93 -25.08
N VAL A 288 1.27 -16.49 -25.01
CA VAL A 288 0.24 -16.83 -26.00
C VAL A 288 0.67 -16.33 -27.38
N ALA A 289 1.10 -15.07 -27.47
CA ALA A 289 1.60 -14.48 -28.71
C ALA A 289 2.82 -15.23 -29.25
N TRP A 290 3.75 -15.60 -28.36
CA TRP A 290 4.94 -16.36 -28.72
C TRP A 290 4.58 -17.76 -29.23
N ARG A 291 3.71 -18.52 -28.53
CA ARG A 291 3.26 -19.85 -28.96
C ARG A 291 2.58 -19.82 -30.33
N ILE A 292 1.83 -18.77 -30.65
CA ILE A 292 1.16 -18.65 -31.95
C ILE A 292 2.15 -18.44 -33.10
N THR A 293 3.25 -17.72 -32.83
CA THR A 293 4.25 -17.33 -33.84
C THR A 293 5.45 -18.28 -33.91
N LEU A 294 5.65 -19.11 -32.89
CA LEU A 294 6.78 -20.03 -32.79
C LEU A 294 6.78 -21.06 -33.93
N GLY A 295 7.91 -21.14 -34.63
CA GLY A 295 8.16 -22.13 -35.67
C GLY A 295 8.87 -23.37 -35.14
N ARG A 296 8.84 -24.45 -35.93
CA ARG A 296 9.48 -25.74 -35.58
C ARG A 296 10.95 -25.59 -35.23
N GLU A 297 11.74 -24.94 -36.08
CA GLU A 297 13.19 -24.81 -35.85
C GLU A 297 13.51 -24.05 -34.57
N GLN A 298 12.78 -22.97 -34.29
CA GLN A 298 12.94 -22.18 -33.08
C GLN A 298 12.58 -22.99 -31.83
N LEU A 299 11.45 -23.71 -31.85
CA LEU A 299 11.06 -24.58 -30.75
C LEU A 299 12.15 -25.64 -30.49
N MET A 300 12.66 -26.29 -31.53
CA MET A 300 13.69 -27.33 -31.38
C MET A 300 15.01 -26.82 -30.80
N ARG A 301 15.36 -25.54 -31.02
CA ARG A 301 16.52 -24.89 -30.39
C ARG A 301 16.31 -24.55 -28.91
N LEU A 302 15.06 -24.33 -28.51
CA LEU A 302 14.69 -23.95 -27.14
C LEU A 302 14.46 -25.16 -26.23
N LEU A 303 14.22 -26.35 -26.81
CA LEU A 303 14.01 -27.57 -26.03
C LEU A 303 15.29 -27.97 -25.28
N PRO A 304 15.16 -28.45 -24.03
CA PRO A 304 16.29 -28.96 -23.27
C PRO A 304 16.94 -30.15 -23.97
N SER A 305 18.22 -30.42 -23.67
CA SER A 305 18.91 -31.59 -24.25
C SER A 305 18.44 -32.90 -23.63
N ASP A 306 17.97 -32.84 -22.38
CA ASP A 306 17.49 -34.00 -21.63
C ASP A 306 16.11 -34.49 -22.12
N GLU A 307 15.97 -35.81 -22.28
CA GLU A 307 14.75 -36.44 -22.78
C GLU A 307 13.62 -36.42 -21.74
N GLN A 308 13.95 -36.51 -20.45
CA GLN A 308 12.95 -36.47 -19.38
C GLN A 308 12.32 -35.07 -19.30
N GLU A 309 13.14 -34.01 -19.37
CA GLU A 309 12.66 -32.63 -19.41
C GLU A 309 11.78 -32.35 -20.64
N ARG A 310 12.16 -32.85 -21.83
CA ARG A 310 11.29 -32.76 -23.03
C ARG A 310 9.95 -33.45 -22.82
N THR A 311 9.94 -34.60 -22.14
CA THR A 311 8.72 -35.34 -21.80
C THR A 311 7.82 -34.54 -20.86
N VAL A 312 8.40 -33.83 -19.89
CA VAL A 312 7.66 -32.93 -18.97
C VAL A 312 7.00 -31.80 -19.75
N ILE A 313 7.73 -31.16 -20.68
CA ILE A 313 7.18 -30.11 -21.55
C ILE A 313 6.05 -30.65 -22.41
N TYR A 314 6.23 -31.82 -23.04
CA TYR A 314 5.21 -32.48 -23.85
C TYR A 314 3.91 -32.71 -23.06
N LYS A 315 3.99 -33.32 -21.87
CA LYS A 315 2.83 -33.55 -21.00
C LYS A 315 2.14 -32.23 -20.63
N ARG A 316 2.92 -31.18 -20.34
CA ARG A 316 2.37 -29.86 -20.01
C ARG A 316 1.59 -29.26 -21.17
N ILE A 317 2.09 -29.36 -22.40
CA ILE A 317 1.39 -28.88 -23.60
C ILE A 317 0.03 -29.58 -23.74
N LEU A 318 -0.03 -30.91 -23.54
CA LEU A 318 -1.28 -31.65 -23.61
C LEU A 318 -2.29 -31.16 -22.55
N CYS A 319 -1.87 -30.98 -21.31
CA CYS A 319 -2.73 -30.43 -20.25
C CYS A 319 -3.25 -29.03 -20.59
N MET A 320 -2.42 -28.17 -21.20
CA MET A 320 -2.82 -26.83 -21.63
C MET A 320 -3.84 -26.87 -22.77
N ILE A 321 -3.66 -27.76 -23.74
CA ILE A 321 -4.65 -27.98 -24.82
C ILE A 321 -6.00 -28.41 -24.25
N GLU A 322 -6.01 -29.35 -23.30
CA GLU A 322 -7.23 -29.80 -22.65
C GLU A 322 -7.94 -28.68 -21.87
N ALA A 323 -7.19 -27.87 -21.13
CA ALA A 323 -7.71 -26.73 -20.40
C ALA A 323 -8.35 -25.69 -21.35
N GLU A 324 -7.66 -25.32 -22.44
CA GLU A 324 -8.19 -24.40 -23.46
C GLU A 324 -9.44 -24.95 -24.16
N LYS A 325 -9.45 -26.25 -24.49
CA LYS A 325 -10.63 -26.91 -25.07
C LYS A 325 -11.82 -26.92 -24.10
N LYS A 326 -11.58 -27.05 -22.79
CA LYS A 326 -12.62 -27.01 -21.75
C LYS A 326 -13.20 -25.60 -21.58
N ASN A 327 -12.34 -24.58 -21.58
CA ASN A 327 -12.75 -23.17 -21.49
C ASN A 327 -13.51 -22.69 -22.73
N GLY A 328 -13.25 -23.28 -23.90
CA GLY A 328 -13.88 -22.90 -25.18
C GLY A 328 -15.26 -23.50 -25.46
N LYS A 329 -15.85 -24.29 -24.56
CA LYS A 329 -17.14 -24.98 -24.80
C LYS A 329 -18.35 -24.03 -24.91
N ASP A 330 -18.25 -22.83 -24.37
CA ASP A 330 -19.37 -21.87 -24.40
C ASP A 330 -19.22 -20.80 -25.51
N HIS A 331 -18.03 -20.28 -25.82
CA HIS A 331 -17.77 -19.41 -27.01
C HIS A 331 -16.26 -19.31 -27.33
N ALA A 332 -15.67 -20.23 -28.09
CA ALA A 332 -14.24 -20.19 -28.42
C ALA A 332 -13.87 -19.07 -29.43
N SER A 333 -13.00 -18.13 -29.01
CA SER A 333 -12.46 -17.07 -29.88
C SER A 333 -11.60 -17.63 -31.03
N CYS A 334 -11.46 -16.85 -32.12
CA CYS A 334 -10.56 -17.18 -33.24
C CYS A 334 -9.11 -17.42 -32.75
N THR A 335 -8.67 -16.61 -31.79
CA THR A 335 -7.34 -16.71 -31.16
C THR A 335 -7.15 -18.04 -30.42
N SER A 336 -8.16 -18.48 -29.67
CA SER A 336 -8.10 -19.75 -28.91
C SER A 336 -7.99 -20.95 -29.85
N LYS A 337 -8.74 -20.97 -30.96
CA LYS A 337 -8.65 -22.02 -31.98
C LYS A 337 -7.27 -22.09 -32.62
N ARG A 338 -6.71 -20.93 -32.98
CA ARG A 338 -5.36 -20.81 -33.55
C ARG A 338 -4.28 -21.27 -32.58
N LEU A 339 -4.42 -20.90 -31.30
CA LEU A 339 -3.50 -21.31 -30.24
C LEU A 339 -3.50 -22.84 -30.05
N ILE A 340 -4.68 -23.46 -29.96
CA ILE A 340 -4.81 -24.93 -29.83
C ILE A 340 -4.11 -25.63 -30.99
N SER A 341 -4.40 -25.22 -32.24
CA SER A 341 -3.78 -25.83 -33.42
C SER A 341 -2.25 -25.71 -33.39
N LYS A 342 -1.72 -24.56 -32.98
CA LYS A 342 -0.26 -24.38 -32.83
C LYS A 342 0.34 -25.24 -31.72
N MET A 343 -0.34 -25.36 -30.59
CA MET A 343 0.12 -26.23 -29.50
C MET A 343 0.11 -27.71 -29.90
N GLU A 344 -0.86 -28.15 -30.71
CA GLU A 344 -0.92 -29.51 -31.27
C GLU A 344 0.28 -29.78 -32.21
N ASP A 345 0.61 -28.81 -33.08
CA ASP A 345 1.82 -28.87 -33.91
C ASP A 345 3.08 -28.99 -33.06
N HIS A 346 3.21 -28.18 -32.00
CA HIS A 346 4.36 -28.19 -31.10
C HIS A 346 4.50 -29.54 -30.38
N ALA A 347 3.39 -30.08 -29.85
CA ALA A 347 3.37 -31.39 -29.20
C ALA A 347 3.83 -32.50 -30.16
N LYS A 348 3.38 -32.46 -31.42
CA LYS A 348 3.80 -33.41 -32.46
C LYS A 348 5.30 -33.31 -32.74
N TRP A 349 5.84 -32.10 -32.90
CA TRP A 349 7.27 -31.91 -33.15
C TRP A 349 8.15 -32.41 -31.99
N ILE A 350 7.71 -32.19 -30.75
CA ILE A 350 8.43 -32.67 -29.56
C ILE A 350 8.41 -34.19 -29.50
N LEU A 351 7.25 -34.83 -29.73
CA LEU A 351 7.12 -36.29 -29.71
C LEU A 351 8.01 -36.96 -30.79
N GLU A 352 8.07 -36.38 -31.99
CA GLU A 352 8.98 -36.83 -33.05
C GLU A 352 10.46 -36.73 -32.62
N SER A 353 10.82 -35.70 -31.86
CA SER A 353 12.20 -35.51 -31.36
C SER A 353 12.60 -36.56 -30.31
N ILE A 354 11.69 -36.87 -29.39
CA ILE A 354 11.90 -37.89 -28.34
C ILE A 354 12.06 -39.28 -29.00
N SER A 355 11.19 -39.61 -29.96
CA SER A 355 11.20 -40.89 -30.67
C SER A 355 12.49 -41.13 -31.48
N ARG A 356 13.09 -40.07 -32.06
CA ARG A 356 14.35 -40.18 -32.81
C ARG A 356 15.55 -40.42 -31.89
N CYS A 357 15.57 -39.83 -30.69
CA CYS A 357 16.61 -40.07 -29.69
C CYS A 357 16.61 -41.53 -29.20
N ALA A 358 15.42 -42.12 -28.98
CA ALA A 358 15.29 -43.52 -28.60
C ALA A 358 15.83 -44.50 -29.67
N CYS A 359 15.68 -44.16 -30.96
CA CYS A 359 16.25 -44.95 -32.06
C CYS A 359 17.79 -44.84 -32.16
N LEU A 360 18.35 -43.65 -31.90
CA LEU A 360 19.81 -43.41 -31.95
C LEU A 360 20.56 -44.00 -30.74
N CYS A 361 19.93 -44.06 -29.57
CA CYS A 361 20.51 -44.78 -28.42
C CYS A 361 20.53 -46.29 -28.64
N LYS A 362 19.51 -46.86 -29.31
CA LYS A 362 19.51 -48.29 -29.68
C LYS A 362 20.56 -48.64 -30.73
N SER A 363 20.94 -47.70 -31.60
CA SER A 363 21.98 -47.93 -32.63
C SER A 363 23.41 -47.73 -32.14
N LYS A 364 23.63 -47.22 -30.91
CA LYS A 364 24.96 -47.03 -30.30
C LYS A 364 25.34 -48.12 -29.28
N ILE A 365 24.44 -49.08 -29.04
CA ILE A 365 24.63 -50.22 -28.11
C ILE A 365 24.85 -51.54 -28.88
N CYS A 366 24.90 -51.51 -30.22
CA CYS A 366 25.31 -52.64 -31.03
C CYS A 366 26.78 -52.53 -31.46
#